data_AF-A0A7C4IZI3-F1
#
_entry.id   AF-A0A7C4IZI3-F1
#
_cell.length_a   1.000
_cell.length_b   1.000
_cell.length_c   1.000
_cell.angle_alpha   90.00
_cell.angle_beta   90.00
_cell.angle_gamma   90.00
#
_symmetry.space_group_name_H-M   'P 1'
#
loop_
_entity.id
_entity.type
_entity.pdbx_description
1 polymer ?
#
loop_
_entity_poly.entity_id
_entity_poly.type
_entity_poly.pdbx_seq_one_letter_code
_entity_poly.pdbx_strand_id
1 'polypeptide(L)' 'MCEANAFFFNDGKEDLILESVDEITPEGDKEFRLVNIFGEQKIIKAKLKTMNLVSHKILFEQV' A
#
# COMPACT_ATOMS: atom_id res chain seq x y z
N MET A 1 -10.96 -5.22 12.72
CA MET A 1 -10.64 -5.16 11.29
C MET A 1 -9.25 -4.57 11.22
N CYS A 2 -8.28 -5.36 10.74
CA CYS A 2 -6.86 -5.00 10.75
C CYS A 2 -6.37 -4.63 9.34
N GLU A 3 -7.27 -4.61 8.37
CA GLU A 3 -7.02 -4.39 6.96
C GLU A 3 -6.92 -2.88 6.70
N ALA A 4 -6.15 -2.49 5.69
CA ALA A 4 -5.98 -1.09 5.31
C ALA A 4 -5.96 -0.91 3.79
N ASN A 5 -6.37 0.27 3.32
CA ASN A 5 -6.27 0.61 1.92
C ASN A 5 -4.89 1.19 1.61
N ALA A 6 -4.26 0.73 0.53
CA ALA A 6 -2.98 1.23 0.06
C ALA A 6 -3.17 2.26 -1.05
N PHE A 7 -2.47 3.39 -0.97
CA PHE A 7 -2.55 4.49 -1.92
C PHE A 7 -1.15 4.94 -2.36
N PHE A 8 -1.04 5.43 -3.60
CA PHE A 8 0.04 6.33 -3.98
C PHE A 8 -0.30 7.74 -3.53
N PHE A 9 0.68 8.48 -3.03
CA PHE A 9 0.54 9.87 -2.65
C PHE A 9 1.41 10.74 -3.55
N ASN A 10 0.78 11.44 -4.50
CA ASN A 10 1.44 12.33 -5.45
C ASN A 10 0.72 13.69 -5.45
N ASP A 11 1.46 14.79 -5.29
CA ASP A 11 0.93 16.16 -5.37
C ASP A 11 -0.34 16.43 -4.54
N GLY A 12 -0.42 15.85 -3.33
CA GLY A 12 -1.56 16.02 -2.42
C GLY A 12 -2.78 15.17 -2.76
N LYS A 13 -2.67 14.26 -3.74
CA LYS A 13 -3.71 13.30 -4.10
C LYS A 13 -3.33 11.89 -3.66
N GLU A 14 -4.34 11.15 -3.23
CA GLU A 14 -4.26 9.73 -2.89
C GLU A 14 -4.88 8.91 -4.03
N ASP A 15 -4.07 8.15 -4.76
CA ASP A 15 -4.53 7.25 -5.82
C ASP A 15 -4.56 5.82 -5.29
N LEU A 16 -5.73 5.20 -5.26
CA LEU A 16 -5.93 3.87 -4.72
C LEU A 16 -5.12 2.82 -5.50
N ILE A 17 -4.30 2.06 -4.78
CA ILE A 17 -3.53 0.94 -5.32
C ILE A 17 -4.33 -0.34 -5.17
N LEU A 18 -4.71 -0.66 -3.92
CA LEU A 18 -5.38 -1.91 -3.56
C LEU A 18 -6.21 -1.69 -2.28
N GLU A 19 -7.44 -2.18 -2.27
CA GLU A 19 -8.33 -2.13 -1.10
C GLU A 19 -8.13 -3.33 -0.18
N SER A 20 -8.40 -3.15 1.11
CA SER A 20 -8.44 -4.22 2.11
C SER A 20 -7.14 -5.05 2.16
N VAL A 21 -5.99 -4.39 2.08
CA VAL A 21 -4.66 -5.01 2.16
C VAL A 21 -4.46 -5.59 3.56
N ASP A 22 -4.06 -6.86 3.62
CA ASP A 22 -3.73 -7.58 4.86
C ASP A 22 -2.23 -7.90 4.99
N GLU A 23 -1.53 -8.07 3.87
CA GLU A 23 -0.10 -8.38 3.80
C GLU A 23 0.65 -7.36 2.93
N ILE A 24 1.78 -6.89 3.45
CA ILE A 24 2.75 -6.09 2.70
C ILE A 24 4.12 -6.70 2.92
N THR A 25 4.72 -7.19 1.82
CA THR A 25 6.03 -7.85 1.84
C THR A 25 7.02 -7.08 0.96
N PRO A 26 8.14 -6.58 1.48
CA PRO A 26 9.21 -6.02 0.65
C PRO A 26 9.92 -7.14 -0.13
N GLU A 27 10.02 -7.00 -1.45
CA GLU A 27 10.59 -8.03 -2.35
C GLU A 27 11.92 -7.60 -2.99
N GLY A 28 12.30 -6.32 -2.87
CA GLY A 28 13.52 -5.78 -3.49
C GLY A 28 13.79 -4.32 -3.13
N ASP A 29 14.71 -3.67 -3.85
CA ASP A 29 14.95 -2.23 -3.66
C ASP A 29 13.71 -1.43 -4.07
N LYS A 30 13.05 -0.85 -3.07
CA LYS A 30 11.84 -0.04 -3.24
C LYS A 30 10.73 -0.81 -3.96
N GLU A 31 10.63 -2.12 -3.74
CA GLU A 31 9.58 -2.97 -4.31
C GLU A 31 8.79 -3.66 -3.20
N PHE A 32 7.46 -3.60 -3.31
CA PHE A 32 6.52 -4.18 -2.34
C PHE A 32 5.50 -5.06 -3.05
N ARG A 33 5.25 -6.24 -2.51
CA ARG A 33 4.07 -7.06 -2.81
C ARG A 33 2.99 -6.74 -1.77
N LEU A 34 1.81 -6.38 -2.27
CA LEU A 34 0.60 -6.15 -1.50
C LEU A 34 -0.36 -7.31 -1.76
N VAL A 35 -0.97 -7.84 -0.71
CA VAL A 35 -2.04 -8.85 -0.80
C VAL A 35 -3.24 -8.35 -0.03
N ASN A 36 -4.43 -8.48 -0.61
CA ASN A 36 -5.67 -8.18 0.11
C ASN A 36 -6.37 -9.44 0.62
N ILE A 37 -7.38 -9.23 1.46
CA ILE A 37 -8.17 -10.32 2.08
C ILE A 37 -8.89 -11.25 1.08
N PHE A 38 -8.99 -10.84 -0.20
CA PHE A 38 -9.59 -11.64 -1.27
C PHE A 38 -8.55 -12.45 -2.06
N GLY A 39 -7.26 -12.32 -1.72
CA GLY A 39 -6.15 -12.96 -2.40
C GLY A 39 -5.66 -12.23 -3.65
N GLU A 40 -6.16 -11.02 -3.95
CA GLU A 40 -5.61 -10.20 -5.03
C GLU A 40 -4.21 -9.70 -4.64
N GLN A 41 -3.28 -9.77 -5.59
CA GLN A 41 -1.89 -9.37 -5.37
C GLN A 41 -1.48 -8.25 -6.33
N LYS A 42 -0.73 -7.28 -5.82
CA LYS A 42 -0.06 -6.25 -6.62
C LYS A 42 1.39 -6.08 -6.21
N ILE A 43 2.28 -6.04 -7.19
CA ILE A 43 3.67 -5.64 -6.99
C ILE A 43 3.82 -4.18 -7.43
N ILE A 44 4.35 -3.35 -6.54
CA ILE A 44 4.59 -1.93 -6.80
C ILE A 44 6.04 -1.57 -6.55
N LYS A 45 6.56 -0.62 -7.35
CA LYS A 45 7.82 0.07 -7.04
C LYS A 45 7.51 1.41 -6.38
N ALA A 46 7.87 1.54 -5.12
CA ALA A 46 7.50 2.66 -4.29
C ALA A 46 8.38 2.78 -3.03
N LYS A 47 8.28 3.90 -2.33
CA LYS A 47 8.75 4.06 -0.96
C LYS A 47 7.56 4.15 -0.02
N LEU A 48 7.62 3.47 1.13
CA LEU A 48 6.62 3.63 2.17
C LEU A 48 6.75 5.04 2.78
N LYS A 49 5.70 5.86 2.66
CA LYS A 49 5.64 7.23 3.18
C LYS A 49 5.09 7.26 4.60
N THR A 50 3.95 6.60 4.82
CA THR A 50 3.27 6.60 6.13
C THR A 50 2.29 5.44 6.22
N MET A 51 2.12 4.94 7.43
CA MET A 51 1.12 3.93 7.77
C MET A 51 0.27 4.43 8.93
N ASN A 52 -0.99 4.74 8.67
CA ASN A 52 -1.96 5.14 9.68
C ASN A 52 -3.00 4.03 9.84
N LEU A 53 -2.72 3.11 10.76
CA LEU A 53 -3.55 1.93 11.00
C LEU A 53 -4.89 2.27 11.67
N VAL A 54 -4.95 3.36 12.44
CA VAL A 54 -6.21 3.85 13.05
C VAL A 54 -7.17 4.34 11.97
N SER A 55 -6.65 4.95 10.90
CA SER A 55 -7.43 5.39 9.75
C SER A 55 -7.50 4.36 8.63
N HIS A 56 -6.97 3.15 8.82
CA HIS A 56 -6.93 2.09 7.80
C HIS A 56 -6.31 2.56 6.46
N LYS A 57 -5.20 3.33 6.53
CA LYS A 57 -4.52 3.86 5.34
C LYS A 57 -3.02 3.61 5.34
N ILE A 58 -2.51 3.26 4.17
CA ILE A 58 -1.08 3.08 3.89
C ILE A 58 -0.74 3.92 2.66
N LEU A 59 0.24 4.81 2.81
CA LEU A 59 0.65 5.74 1.76
C LEU A 59 2.04 5.38 1.25
N PHE A 60 2.15 5.31 -0.06
CA PHE A 60 3.38 5.07 -0.80
C PHE A 60 3.71 6.27 -1.69
N GLU A 61 4.99 6.57 -1.87
CA GLU A 61 5.48 7.51 -2.88
C GLU A 61 6.04 6.72 -4.06
N GLN A 62 5.65 7.07 -5.29
CA GLN A 62 6.23 6.47 -6.49
C GLN A 62 7.71 6.87 -6.62
N VAL A 63 8.50 5.96 -7.19
CA VAL A 63 9.95 6.13 -7.42
C VAL A 63 10.21 6.36 -8.89
#